data_AF-A0A963QGG6-F1
#
_entry.id   AF-A0A963QGG6-F1
#
_cell.length_a   1.000
_cell.length_b   1.000
_cell.length_c   1.000
_cell.angle_alpha   90.00
_cell.angle_beta   90.00
_cell.angle_gamma   90.00
#
_symmetry.space_group_name_H-M   'P 1'
#
loop_
_entity.id
_entity.type
_entity.pdbx_description
1 polymer ?
#
loop_
_entity_poly.entity_id
_entity_poly.type
_entity_poly.pdbx_seq_one_letter_code
_entity_poly.pdbx_strand_id
1 'polypeptide(L)' 'MADEKLTLSLESGDVVIKLRPDLAPGHVERIKELAGEGFYDGVTFHRVIP' A
#
# COMPACT_ATOMS: atom_id res chain seq x y z
N MET A 1 -10.67 11.17 12.66
CA MET A 1 -10.60 9.98 11.78
C MET A 1 -9.28 10.12 11.04
N ALA A 2 -8.24 9.39 11.45
CA ALA A 2 -6.92 9.56 10.84
C ALA A 2 -6.98 9.17 9.37
N ASP A 3 -6.49 10.03 8.47
CA ASP A 3 -6.27 9.66 7.07
C ASP A 3 -5.22 8.54 7.04
N GLU A 4 -5.66 7.29 6.92
CA GLU A 4 -4.76 6.14 6.78
C GLU A 4 -4.18 6.16 5.37
N LYS A 5 -2.94 6.64 5.27
CA LYS A 5 -2.18 6.71 4.02
C LYS A 5 -1.05 5.70 4.06
N LEU A 6 -0.81 5.05 2.93
CA LEU A 6 0.33 4.17 2.69
C LEU A 6 1.20 4.79 1.60
N THR A 7 2.50 4.90 1.87
CA THR A 7 3.48 5.39 0.90
C THR A 7 4.19 4.21 0.26
N LEU A 8 4.15 4.15 -1.06
CA LEU A 8 4.92 3.21 -1.88
C LEU A 8 6.05 3.99 -2.55
N SER A 9 7.28 3.74 -2.14
CA SER A 9 8.46 4.38 -2.74
C SER A 9 8.93 3.59 -3.96
N LEU A 10 8.96 4.26 -5.12
CA LEU A 10 9.50 3.73 -6.37
C LEU A 10 10.74 4.53 -6.77
N GLU A 11 11.57 3.98 -7.65
CA GLU A 11 12.72 4.71 -8.20
C GLU A 11 12.31 5.99 -8.94
N SER A 12 11.11 6.01 -9.52
CA SER A 12 10.53 7.15 -10.22
C SER A 12 9.80 8.14 -9.30
N GLY A 13 9.69 7.85 -8.00
CA GLY A 13 9.08 8.73 -7.00
C GLY A 13 8.11 8.00 -6.06
N ASP A 14 7.59 8.76 -5.09
CA ASP A 14 6.66 8.23 -4.08
C ASP A 14 5.21 8.27 -4.59
N VAL A 15 4.52 7.15 -4.41
CA VAL A 15 3.07 7.02 -4.62
C VAL A 15 2.37 6.96 -3.28
N VAL A 16 1.50 7.93 -3.02
CA VAL A 16 0.72 7.99 -1.77
C VAL A 16 -0.68 7.44 -2.00
N ILE A 17 -0.98 6.32 -1.35
CA ILE A 17 -2.25 5.60 -1.46
C ILE A 17 -3.11 5.93 -0.24
N LYS A 18 -4.31 6.45 -0.47
CA LYS A 18 -5.31 6.65 0.60
C LYS A 18 -6.11 5.36 0.80
N LEU A 19 -6.09 4.84 2.02
CA LEU A 19 -6.84 3.65 2.40
C LEU A 19 -8.29 4.00 2.77
N ARG A 20 -9.20 3.05 2.58
CA ARG A 20 -10.64 3.19 2.80
C ARG A 20 -11.16 2.09 3.74
N PRO A 21 -10.86 2.18 5.05
CA PRO A 21 -11.32 1.18 6.02
C PRO A 21 -12.86 1.14 6.14
N ASP A 22 -13.53 2.20 5.71
CA ASP A 22 -14.98 2.29 5.64
C ASP A 22 -15.61 1.36 4.58
N LEU A 23 -14.87 1.02 3.53
CA LEU A 23 -15.33 0.09 2.49
C LEU A 23 -14.83 -1.33 2.71
N ALA A 24 -13.58 -1.49 3.14
CA ALA A 24 -12.93 -2.79 3.26
C ALA A 24 -11.98 -2.85 4.47
N PRO A 25 -12.52 -2.90 5.71
CA PRO A 25 -11.71 -2.78 6.93
C PRO A 25 -10.67 -3.90 7.06
N GLY A 26 -11.04 -5.15 6.76
CA GLY A 26 -10.10 -6.28 6.86
C GLY A 26 -8.97 -6.24 5.81
N HIS A 27 -9.21 -5.67 4.62
CA HIS A 27 -8.14 -5.51 3.63
C HIS A 27 -7.16 -4.43 4.05
N VAL A 28 -7.66 -3.33 4.61
CA VAL A 28 -6.82 -2.25 5.13
C VAL A 28 -5.94 -2.76 6.27
N GLU A 29 -6.51 -3.52 7.21
CA GLU A 29 -5.75 -4.13 8.30
C GLU A 29 -4.64 -5.04 7.78
N ARG A 30 -4.95 -5.97 6.87
CA ARG A 30 -3.97 -6.91 6.33
C ARG A 30 -2.85 -6.23 5.53
N ILE A 31 -3.19 -5.23 4.70
CA ILE A 31 -2.17 -4.48 3.94
C ILE A 31 -1.25 -3.72 4.89
N LYS A 32 -1.78 -3.10 5.95
CA LYS A 32 -0.97 -2.38 6.93
C LYS A 32 -0.01 -3.30 7.67
N GLU A 33 -0.47 -4.46 8.09
CA GLU A 33 0.37 -5.48 8.73
C GLU A 33 1.54 -5.88 7.81
N LEU A 34 1.24 -6.35 6.59
CA LEU A 34 2.24 -6.81 5.63
C LEU A 34 3.22 -5.69 5.23
N ALA A 35 2.72 -4.47 5.02
CA ALA A 35 3.58 -3.34 4.70
C ALA A 35 4.47 -2.94 5.89
N GLY A 36 3.96 -3.00 7.13
CA GLY A 36 4.74 -2.73 8.33
C GLY A 36 5.83 -3.77 8.59
N GLU A 37 5.64 -4.99 8.12
CA GLU A 37 6.63 -6.07 8.13
C GLU A 37 7.65 -5.99 6.97
N GLY A 38 7.51 -5.02 6.05
CA GLY A 38 8.37 -4.89 4.88
C GLY A 38 8.14 -5.97 3.82
N PHE A 39 7.00 -6.68 3.85
CA PHE A 39 6.71 -7.80 2.95
C PHE A 39 6.76 -7.43 1.46
N TYR A 40 6.44 -6.18 1.13
CA TYR A 40 6.42 -5.69 -0.25
C TYR A 40 7.75 -5.06 -0.71
N ASP A 41 8.75 -4.97 0.17
CA ASP A 41 10.03 -4.36 -0.17
C ASP A 41 10.76 -5.22 -1.21
N GLY A 42 11.15 -4.59 -2.32
CA GLY A 42 11.81 -5.28 -3.44
C GLY A 42 10.89 -6.13 -4.32
N VAL A 43 9.58 -6.17 -4.04
CA VAL A 43 8.60 -6.86 -4.90
C VAL A 43 8.34 -6.03 -6.15
N THR A 44 8.46 -6.65 -7.32
CA THR A 44 8.24 -5.99 -8.61
C THR A 44 6.81 -6.17 -9.11
N PHE A 45 6.34 -5.22 -9.91
CA PHE A 45 5.09 -5.36 -10.65
C PHE A 45 5.27 -6.35 -11.80
N HIS A 46 4.92 -7.61 -11.59
CA HIS A 46 5.00 -8.68 -12.60
C HIS A 46 4.09 -8.43 -13.81
N ARG A 47 3.08 -7.56 -13.68
CA ARG A 47 2.14 -7.22 -14.74
C ARG A 47 1.77 -5.74 -14.71
N VAL A 48 2.03 -5.06 -15.82
CA VAL A 48 1.66 -3.65 -16.06
C VAL A 48 0.90 -3.58 -17.39
N ILE A 49 -0.24 -2.89 -17.39
CA ILE A 49 -0.96 -2.56 -18.63
C ILE A 49 -0.81 -1.04 -18.82
N PRO A 50 -0.24 -0.57 -19.94
CA PRO A 50 -0.18 0.85 -20.28
C PRO A 50 -1.55 1.48 -20.55
#